data_AF-A0A180EZP8-F1
#
_entry.id   AF-A0A180EZP8-F1
#
_cell.length_a   1.000
_cell.length_b   1.000
_cell.length_c   1.000
_cell.angle_alpha   90.00
_cell.angle_beta   90.00
_cell.angle_gamma   90.00
#
_symmetry.space_group_name_H-M   'P 1'
#
loop_
_entity.id
_entity.type
_entity.pdbx_description
1 polymer ?
#
loop_
_entity_poly.entity_id
_entity_poly.type
_entity_poly.pdbx_seq_one_letter_code
_entity_poly.pdbx_strand_id
1 'polypeptide(L)'
;MKLKQRTKRIMEWVGGSIVVPVVIVSLTDFINEKKPFETVIRSICWAADALYGFGMYEVLIWQVLAGIMSISLLTWIIMRLHKNKYDPNPAFLEYTEDKMHGYSWRWEWRKQGNDYAIIDLKMICPIHGIPLVHGFPYWECPHENCHHGYLYSPVDESLEDKVKFLIHDNAKANRFPKSPP
;
A
#
# COMPACT_ATOMS: atom_id res chain seq x y z
N MET A 1 43.82 2.39 19.65
CA MET A 1 44.21 2.71 21.05
C MET A 1 43.03 2.75 22.05
N LYS A 2 41.82 3.20 21.67
CA LYS A 2 40.65 3.34 22.58
C LYS A 2 40.02 2.01 23.11
N LEU A 3 40.22 0.87 22.44
CA LEU A 3 39.66 -0.43 22.86
C LEU A 3 40.38 -1.03 24.09
N LYS A 4 41.71 -0.86 24.20
CA LYS A 4 42.49 -1.35 25.36
C LYS A 4 42.14 -0.65 26.68
N GLN A 5 41.72 0.63 26.62
CA GLN A 5 41.27 1.36 27.80
C GLN A 5 39.87 0.96 28.28
N ARG A 6 38.99 0.50 27.38
CA ARG A 6 37.66 0.00 27.77
C ARG A 6 37.74 -1.39 28.40
N THR A 7 38.58 -2.29 27.88
CA THR A 7 38.76 -3.62 28.48
C THR A 7 39.40 -3.57 29.86
N LYS A 8 40.36 -2.66 30.08
CA LYS A 8 40.97 -2.45 31.41
C LYS A 8 39.93 -1.95 32.44
N ARG A 9 39.06 -1.02 32.03
CA ARG A 9 38.03 -0.46 32.91
C ARG A 9 36.94 -1.49 33.27
N ILE A 10 36.59 -2.38 32.34
CA ILE A 10 35.66 -3.50 32.61
C ILE A 10 36.29 -4.52 33.55
N MET A 11 37.59 -4.83 33.39
CA MET A 11 38.32 -5.75 34.26
C MET A 11 38.47 -5.22 35.70
N GLU A 12 38.65 -3.91 35.87
CA GLU A 12 38.66 -3.25 37.20
C GLU A 12 37.28 -3.26 37.87
N TRP A 13 36.18 -3.12 37.10
CA TRP A 13 34.81 -3.18 37.62
C TRP A 13 34.36 -4.59 38.00
N VAL A 14 34.72 -5.59 37.19
CA VAL A 14 34.41 -7.01 37.45
C VAL A 14 35.27 -7.56 38.59
N GLY A 15 36.55 -7.16 38.65
CA GLY A 15 37.45 -7.53 39.75
C GLY A 15 37.01 -6.92 41.10
N GLY A 16 36.57 -5.66 41.11
CA GLY A 16 36.12 -4.99 42.34
C GLY A 16 34.74 -5.42 42.84
N SER A 17 33.79 -5.68 41.94
CA SER A 17 32.40 -5.91 42.35
C SER A 17 32.08 -7.35 42.74
N ILE A 18 32.84 -8.34 42.26
CA ILE A 18 32.57 -9.76 42.55
C ILE A 18 33.55 -10.32 43.58
N VAL A 19 34.84 -9.98 43.47
CA VAL A 19 35.87 -10.57 44.35
C VAL A 19 35.76 -10.03 45.77
N VAL A 20 35.48 -8.73 45.93
CA VAL A 20 35.41 -8.06 47.25
C VAL A 20 34.29 -8.63 48.13
N PRO A 21 33.02 -8.74 47.69
CA PRO A 21 31.97 -9.31 48.53
C PRO A 21 32.20 -10.80 48.84
N VAL A 22 32.77 -11.59 47.92
CA VAL A 22 33.09 -13.01 48.16
C VAL A 22 34.17 -13.16 49.25
N VAL A 23 35.19 -12.31 49.22
CA VAL A 23 36.25 -12.30 50.25
C VAL A 23 35.73 -11.80 51.60
N ILE A 24 34.89 -10.76 51.61
CA ILE A 24 34.28 -10.23 52.85
C ILE A 24 33.35 -11.27 53.48
N VAL A 25 32.51 -11.95 52.70
CA VAL A 25 31.60 -12.99 53.20
C VAL A 25 32.39 -14.19 53.74
N SER A 26 33.47 -14.59 53.07
CA SER A 26 34.34 -15.67 53.52
C SER A 26 35.06 -15.33 54.83
N LEU A 27 35.50 -14.07 55.01
CA LEU A 27 36.11 -13.60 56.26
C LEU A 27 35.09 -13.49 57.40
N THR A 28 33.85 -13.04 57.12
CA THR A 28 32.81 -12.98 58.15
C THR A 28 32.30 -14.36 58.55
N ASP A 29 32.30 -15.34 57.65
CA ASP A 29 31.96 -16.73 58.00
C ASP A 29 33.06 -17.43 58.79
N PHE A 30 34.34 -17.09 58.55
CA PHE A 30 35.48 -17.62 59.32
C PHE A 30 35.50 -17.12 60.77
N ILE A 31 35.05 -15.87 61.01
CA ILE A 31 34.99 -15.26 62.35
C ILE A 31 33.80 -15.78 63.18
N ASN A 32 32.75 -16.30 62.53
CA ASN A 32 31.48 -16.65 63.19
C ASN A 32 31.25 -18.16 63.40
N GLU A 33 32.23 -19.03 63.15
CA GLU A 33 32.17 -20.50 63.33
C GLU A 33 30.92 -21.21 62.71
N LYS A 34 30.26 -20.59 61.73
CA LYS A 34 29.13 -21.19 61.01
C LYS A 34 29.64 -22.01 59.83
N LYS A 35 28.98 -23.14 59.55
CA LYS A 35 29.34 -24.04 58.44
C LYS A 35 29.38 -23.25 57.12
N PRO A 36 30.57 -22.98 56.54
CA PRO A 36 30.74 -21.98 55.48
C PRO A 36 30.10 -22.39 54.15
N PHE A 37 29.74 -23.67 54.02
CA PHE A 37 29.26 -24.24 52.77
C PHE A 37 27.82 -23.82 52.43
N GLU A 38 26.95 -23.66 53.43
CA GLU A 38 25.53 -23.33 53.20
C GLU A 38 25.32 -21.85 52.82
N THR A 39 26.08 -20.93 53.43
CA THR A 39 26.01 -19.49 53.10
C THR A 39 26.50 -19.23 51.68
N VAL A 40 27.58 -19.89 51.26
CA VAL A 40 28.15 -19.74 49.91
C VAL A 40 27.20 -20.31 48.86
N ILE A 41 26.62 -21.49 49.08
CA ILE A 41 25.63 -22.07 48.16
C ILE A 41 24.41 -21.18 48.02
N ARG A 42 23.88 -20.64 49.12
CA ARG A 42 22.71 -19.75 49.09
C ARG A 42 22.98 -18.45 48.33
N SER A 43 24.19 -17.92 48.46
CA SER A 43 24.64 -16.73 47.73
C SER A 43 24.77 -16.99 46.23
N ILE A 44 25.28 -18.18 45.85
CA ILE A 44 25.39 -18.61 44.45
C ILE A 44 24.00 -18.86 43.84
N CYS A 45 23.08 -19.50 44.55
CA CYS A 45 21.71 -19.71 44.09
C CYS A 45 20.97 -18.38 43.87
N TRP A 46 21.11 -17.43 44.79
CA TRP A 46 20.51 -16.10 44.62
C TRP A 46 21.09 -15.34 43.41
N ALA A 47 22.41 -15.42 43.21
CA ALA A 47 23.05 -14.84 42.04
C ALA A 47 22.60 -15.51 40.73
N ALA A 48 22.39 -16.83 40.75
CA ALA A 48 21.88 -17.58 39.60
C ALA A 48 20.42 -17.20 39.29
N ASP A 49 19.55 -17.09 40.29
CA ASP A 49 18.15 -16.66 40.13
C ASP A 49 18.05 -15.21 39.64
N ALA A 50 18.92 -14.32 40.15
CA ALA A 50 19.00 -12.94 39.69
C ALA A 50 19.46 -12.85 38.22
N LEU A 51 20.45 -13.65 37.82
CA LEU A 51 20.91 -13.72 36.42
C LEU A 51 19.84 -14.32 35.49
N TYR A 52 19.11 -15.34 35.95
CA TYR A 52 18.03 -15.95 35.19
C TYR A 52 16.86 -14.98 35.00
N GLY A 53 16.51 -14.22 36.04
CA GLY A 53 15.52 -13.14 35.96
C GLY A 53 15.94 -12.04 34.99
N PHE A 54 17.18 -11.55 35.10
CA PHE A 54 17.68 -10.47 34.24
C PHE A 54 17.73 -10.87 32.75
N GLY A 55 18.16 -12.11 32.47
CA GLY A 55 18.20 -12.65 31.11
C GLY A 55 16.82 -12.81 30.48
N MET A 56 15.82 -13.25 31.27
CA MET A 56 14.43 -13.34 30.81
C MET A 56 13.82 -11.97 30.52
N TYR A 57 14.10 -10.95 31.34
CA TYR A 57 13.58 -9.59 31.14
C TYR A 57 14.11 -8.94 29.86
N GLU A 58 15.40 -9.09 29.55
CA GLU A 58 15.94 -8.56 28.29
C GLU A 58 15.31 -9.24 27.08
N VAL A 59 15.19 -10.58 27.08
CA VAL A 59 14.58 -11.34 25.98
C VAL A 59 13.13 -10.92 25.76
N LEU A 60 12.36 -10.69 26.83
CA LEU A 60 10.97 -10.25 26.74
C LEU A 60 10.85 -8.86 26.10
N ILE A 61 11.74 -7.93 26.44
CA ILE A 61 11.77 -6.58 25.85
C ILE A 61 12.10 -6.64 24.36
N TRP A 62 13.08 -7.45 23.96
CA TRP A 62 13.43 -7.62 22.54
C TRP A 62 12.30 -8.23 21.73
N GLN A 63 11.54 -9.18 22.30
CA GLN A 63 10.37 -9.75 21.64
C GLN A 63 9.24 -8.72 21.44
N VAL A 64 8.98 -7.87 22.44
CA VAL A 64 7.99 -6.78 22.31
C VAL A 64 8.41 -5.77 21.24
N LEU A 65 9.69 -5.38 21.21
CA LEU A 65 10.25 -4.48 20.19
C LEU A 65 10.16 -5.07 18.78
N ALA A 66 10.48 -6.34 18.62
CA ALA A 66 10.35 -7.05 17.34
C ALA A 66 8.88 -7.11 16.87
N GLY A 67 7.95 -7.34 17.81
CA GLY A 67 6.51 -7.30 17.53
C GLY A 67 6.06 -5.95 16.98
N ILE A 68 6.41 -4.85 17.66
CA ILE A 68 6.08 -3.49 17.22
C ILE A 68 6.66 -3.19 15.84
N MET A 69 7.95 -3.52 15.59
CA MET A 69 8.55 -3.35 14.27
C MET A 69 7.82 -4.13 13.18
N SER A 70 7.41 -5.37 13.45
CA SER A 70 6.69 -6.19 12.46
C SER A 70 5.33 -5.59 12.11
N ILE A 71 4.60 -5.07 13.10
CA ILE A 71 3.30 -4.41 12.89
C ILE A 71 3.50 -3.16 12.05
N SER A 72 4.47 -2.31 12.39
CA SER A 72 4.77 -1.10 11.61
C SER A 72 5.12 -1.43 10.15
N LEU A 73 5.90 -2.49 9.91
CA LEU A 73 6.27 -2.95 8.57
C LEU A 73 5.04 -3.43 7.78
N LEU A 74 4.18 -4.24 8.40
CA LEU A 74 2.93 -4.73 7.80
C LEU A 74 2.01 -3.57 7.42
N THR A 75 1.80 -2.61 8.32
CA THR A 75 0.97 -1.44 8.05
C THR A 75 1.54 -0.62 6.89
N TRP A 76 2.86 -0.43 6.83
CA TRP A 76 3.52 0.28 5.73
C TRP A 76 3.33 -0.43 4.38
N ILE A 77 3.46 -1.76 4.34
CA ILE A 77 3.22 -2.57 3.13
C ILE A 77 1.77 -2.42 2.67
N ILE A 78 0.80 -2.55 3.59
CA ILE A 78 -0.63 -2.41 3.28
C ILE A 78 -0.92 -1.01 2.72
N MET A 79 -0.43 0.05 3.36
CA MET A 79 -0.61 1.42 2.88
C MET A 79 0.01 1.62 1.49
N ARG A 80 1.19 1.06 1.25
CA ARG A 80 1.87 1.16 -0.05
C ARG A 80 1.11 0.43 -1.16
N LEU A 81 0.54 -0.74 -0.86
CA LEU A 81 -0.29 -1.50 -1.80
C LEU A 81 -1.63 -0.80 -2.06
N HIS A 82 -2.23 -0.18 -1.04
CA HIS A 82 -3.50 0.52 -1.18
C HIS A 82 -3.38 1.84 -1.95
N LYS A 83 -2.23 2.53 -1.82
CA LYS A 83 -1.98 3.79 -2.55
C LYS A 83 -1.97 3.62 -4.07
N ASN A 84 -1.72 2.40 -4.56
CA ASN A 84 -1.80 2.08 -5.99
C ASN A 84 -3.22 1.77 -6.51
N LYS A 85 -4.22 1.66 -5.62
CA LYS A 85 -5.62 1.34 -6.00
C LYS A 85 -6.58 2.52 -5.89
N TYR A 86 -6.14 3.64 -5.33
CA TYR A 86 -6.92 4.86 -5.32
C TYR A 86 -6.56 5.65 -6.57
N ASP A 87 -7.16 5.29 -7.70
CA ASP A 87 -7.20 6.20 -8.83
C ASP A 87 -8.10 7.39 -8.41
N PRO A 88 -7.57 8.61 -8.26
CA PRO A 88 -8.39 9.78 -7.92
C PRO A 88 -9.40 10.13 -9.01
N ASN A 89 -9.31 9.48 -10.17
CA ASN A 89 -10.16 9.71 -11.31
C ASN A 89 -11.49 8.97 -11.16
N PRO A 90 -12.63 9.65 -11.39
CA PRO A 90 -13.91 8.98 -11.36
C PRO A 90 -14.02 7.95 -12.49
N ALA A 91 -14.60 6.78 -12.18
CA ALA A 91 -14.66 5.63 -13.09
C ALA A 91 -15.33 5.92 -14.45
N PHE A 92 -16.20 6.93 -14.54
CA PHE A 92 -16.83 7.32 -15.81
C PHE A 92 -15.83 7.89 -16.82
N LEU A 93 -14.61 8.25 -16.42
CA LEU A 93 -13.60 8.72 -17.37
C LEU A 93 -13.13 7.64 -18.34
N GLU A 94 -13.28 6.37 -17.97
CA GLU A 94 -13.03 5.23 -18.84
C GLU A 94 -14.21 4.94 -19.79
N TYR A 95 -15.37 5.55 -19.55
CA TYR A 95 -16.54 5.42 -20.41
C TYR A 95 -16.43 6.39 -21.60
N THR A 96 -15.79 5.92 -22.67
CA THR A 96 -15.48 6.72 -23.89
C THR A 96 -16.13 6.17 -25.16
N GLU A 97 -16.79 5.01 -25.09
CA GLU A 97 -17.44 4.36 -26.22
C GLU A 97 -18.75 3.69 -25.80
N ASP A 98 -19.79 3.79 -26.64
CA ASP A 98 -21.04 3.03 -26.47
C ASP A 98 -21.85 2.97 -27.77
N LYS A 99 -22.85 2.09 -27.78
CA LYS A 99 -23.84 1.99 -28.85
C LYS A 99 -25.16 2.64 -28.43
N MET A 100 -25.46 3.80 -29.02
CA MET A 100 -26.67 4.59 -28.74
C MET A 100 -27.47 4.82 -30.02
N HIS A 101 -28.79 4.64 -29.95
CA HIS A 101 -29.69 4.77 -31.10
C HIS A 101 -29.31 3.90 -32.32
N GLY A 102 -28.66 2.76 -32.09
CA GLY A 102 -28.21 1.86 -33.16
C GLY A 102 -26.85 2.22 -33.75
N TYR A 103 -26.28 3.37 -33.41
CA TYR A 103 -24.97 3.84 -33.87
C TYR A 103 -23.90 3.62 -32.81
N SER A 104 -22.67 3.35 -33.23
CA SER A 104 -21.52 3.28 -32.33
C SER A 104 -20.87 4.66 -32.22
N TRP A 105 -20.66 5.14 -31.01
CA TRP A 105 -20.11 6.45 -30.73
C TRP A 105 -18.82 6.34 -29.94
N ARG A 106 -17.90 7.28 -30.19
CA ARG A 106 -16.70 7.51 -29.39
C ARG A 106 -16.64 8.97 -29.01
N TRP A 107 -16.17 9.24 -27.80
CA TRP A 107 -15.89 10.58 -27.31
C TRP A 107 -14.72 10.57 -26.33
N GLU A 108 -14.27 11.74 -25.92
CA GLU A 108 -13.32 11.89 -24.83
C GLU A 108 -13.92 12.79 -23.75
N TRP A 109 -13.49 12.58 -22.50
CA TRP A 109 -13.80 13.45 -21.38
C TRP A 109 -12.72 14.50 -21.21
N ARG A 110 -13.12 15.77 -21.16
CA ARG A 110 -12.21 16.87 -20.82
C ARG A 110 -12.71 17.58 -19.58
N LYS A 111 -11.84 17.72 -18.59
CA LYS A 111 -12.14 18.52 -17.40
C LYS A 111 -12.21 20.01 -17.78
N GLN A 112 -13.32 20.66 -17.48
CA GLN A 112 -13.55 22.08 -17.72
C GLN A 112 -14.01 22.73 -16.41
N GLY A 113 -13.05 23.29 -15.66
CA GLY A 113 -13.31 23.79 -14.31
C GLY A 113 -13.59 22.65 -13.32
N ASN A 114 -14.77 22.66 -12.71
CA ASN A 114 -15.22 21.62 -11.77
C ASN A 114 -16.01 20.49 -12.43
N ASP A 115 -16.40 20.65 -13.70
CA ASP A 115 -17.21 19.68 -14.43
C ASP A 115 -16.38 18.98 -15.53
N TYR A 116 -16.95 17.92 -16.10
CA TYR A 116 -16.39 17.22 -17.24
C TYR A 116 -17.29 17.40 -18.45
N ALA A 117 -16.68 17.81 -19.57
CA ALA A 117 -17.33 18.01 -20.85
C ALA A 117 -16.99 16.86 -21.79
N ILE A 118 -17.95 16.48 -22.63
CA ILE A 118 -17.77 15.55 -23.73
C ILE A 118 -17.16 16.33 -24.90
N ILE A 119 -16.06 15.83 -25.44
CA ILE A 119 -15.37 16.40 -26.60
C ILE A 119 -15.16 15.33 -27.68
N ASP A 120 -14.94 15.77 -28.91
CA ASP A 120 -14.66 14.89 -30.06
C ASP A 120 -15.67 13.74 -30.22
N LEU A 121 -16.95 14.04 -29.97
CA LEU A 121 -18.04 13.09 -30.14
C LEU A 121 -18.19 12.77 -31.62
N LYS A 122 -17.98 11.50 -31.98
CA LYS A 122 -18.03 11.04 -33.36
C LYS A 122 -18.62 9.65 -33.47
N MET A 123 -19.31 9.39 -34.58
CA MET A 123 -19.74 8.05 -34.93
C MET A 123 -18.54 7.24 -35.42
N ILE A 124 -18.46 5.98 -35.00
CA ILE A 124 -17.40 5.05 -35.37
C ILE A 124 -17.97 3.83 -36.08
N CYS A 125 -17.15 3.20 -36.91
CA CYS A 125 -17.46 1.91 -37.51
C CYS A 125 -17.44 0.82 -36.42
N PRO A 126 -18.50 0.00 -36.28
CA PRO A 126 -18.54 -1.07 -35.27
C PRO A 126 -17.53 -2.21 -35.54
N ILE A 127 -17.03 -2.33 -36.77
CA ILE A 127 -16.06 -3.37 -37.16
C ILE A 127 -14.64 -2.90 -36.90
N HIS A 128 -14.28 -1.71 -37.39
CA HIS A 128 -12.89 -1.24 -37.37
C HIS A 128 -12.59 -0.27 -36.22
N GLY A 129 -13.61 0.27 -35.56
CA GLY A 129 -13.44 1.29 -34.53
C GLY A 129 -12.84 2.60 -35.06
N ILE A 130 -12.96 2.87 -36.37
CA ILE A 130 -12.45 4.09 -37.01
C ILE A 130 -13.61 5.09 -37.16
N PRO A 131 -13.39 6.41 -37.00
CA PRO A 131 -14.40 7.42 -37.26
C PRO A 131 -15.00 7.28 -38.66
N LEU A 132 -16.33 7.39 -38.74
CA LEU A 132 -17.01 7.43 -40.02
C LEU A 132 -16.78 8.80 -40.68
N VAL A 133 -16.63 8.76 -42.01
CA VAL A 133 -16.47 9.97 -42.82
C VAL A 133 -17.82 10.31 -43.44
N HIS A 134 -18.12 11.60 -43.50
CA HIS A 134 -19.32 12.10 -44.15
C HIS A 134 -19.15 12.07 -45.67
N GLY A 135 -19.90 11.20 -46.35
CA GLY A 135 -19.99 11.16 -47.80
C GLY A 135 -21.45 11.29 -48.20
N PHE A 136 -21.94 12.49 -48.53
CA PHE A 136 -23.36 12.71 -48.85
C PHE A 136 -23.86 11.69 -49.88
N PRO A 137 -24.90 10.86 -49.61
CA PRO A 137 -25.89 10.95 -48.53
C PRO A 137 -25.74 9.89 -47.40
N TYR A 138 -24.53 9.54 -46.98
CA TYR A 138 -24.29 8.54 -45.95
C TYR A 138 -23.05 8.83 -45.10
N TRP A 139 -22.93 8.12 -43.98
CA TRP A 139 -21.70 8.03 -43.20
C TRP A 139 -21.06 6.69 -43.50
N GLU A 140 -19.85 6.68 -44.03
CA GLU A 140 -19.16 5.44 -44.41
C GLU A 140 -17.87 5.23 -43.63
N CYS A 141 -17.50 3.97 -43.48
CA CYS A 141 -16.19 3.63 -42.96
C CYS A 141 -15.13 3.92 -44.03
N PRO A 142 -14.07 4.69 -43.72
CA PRO A 142 -13.01 4.98 -44.68
C PRO A 142 -12.08 3.79 -44.94
N HIS A 143 -12.26 2.66 -44.25
CA HIS A 143 -11.41 1.49 -44.42
C HIS A 143 -11.71 0.77 -45.73
N GLU A 144 -10.66 0.47 -46.50
CA GLU A 144 -10.77 -0.29 -47.74
C GLU A 144 -11.44 -1.66 -47.47
N ASN A 145 -12.45 -2.01 -48.27
CA ASN A 145 -13.28 -3.22 -48.11
C ASN A 145 -14.30 -3.21 -46.96
N CYS A 146 -14.50 -2.08 -46.28
CA CYS A 146 -15.55 -1.94 -45.28
C CYS A 146 -16.79 -1.24 -45.84
N HIS A 147 -17.82 -2.01 -46.20
CA HIS A 147 -19.11 -1.45 -46.66
C HIS A 147 -20.08 -1.11 -45.52
N HIS A 148 -19.60 -1.10 -44.26
CA HIS A 148 -20.41 -0.59 -43.16
C HIS A 148 -20.56 0.92 -43.28
N GLY A 149 -21.80 1.35 -43.44
CA GLY A 149 -22.19 2.73 -43.41
C GLY A 149 -23.60 2.87 -42.85
N TYR A 150 -23.91 4.07 -42.43
CA TYR A 150 -25.26 4.43 -42.03
C TYR A 150 -25.83 5.37 -43.08
N LEU A 151 -27.05 5.09 -43.53
CA LEU A 151 -27.83 6.06 -44.28
C LEU A 151 -27.89 7.36 -43.49
N TYR A 152 -27.69 8.48 -44.18
CA TYR A 152 -27.95 9.78 -43.61
C TYR A 152 -29.45 9.88 -43.34
N SER A 153 -29.86 9.45 -42.15
CA SER A 153 -30.86 10.23 -41.44
C SER A 153 -30.22 11.60 -41.28
N PRO A 154 -30.88 12.72 -41.61
CA PRO A 154 -30.40 14.00 -41.12
C PRO A 154 -30.12 13.77 -39.65
N VAL A 155 -28.83 13.80 -39.31
CA VAL A 155 -28.41 13.89 -37.93
C VAL A 155 -28.86 15.30 -37.62
N ASP A 156 -30.14 15.45 -37.28
CA ASP A 156 -30.62 16.66 -36.66
C ASP A 156 -29.58 16.94 -35.57
N GLU A 157 -29.11 18.18 -35.43
CA GLU A 157 -28.27 18.55 -34.30
C GLU A 157 -28.85 18.01 -32.97
N SER A 158 -30.18 17.79 -32.94
CA SER A 158 -30.90 17.07 -31.89
C SER A 158 -30.38 15.67 -31.54
N LEU A 159 -29.83 14.87 -32.47
CA LEU A 159 -29.35 13.52 -32.19
C LEU A 159 -28.03 13.56 -31.43
N GLU A 160 -27.07 14.40 -31.83
CA GLU A 160 -25.84 14.58 -31.07
C GLU A 160 -26.13 15.07 -29.65
N ASP A 161 -27.06 16.02 -29.51
CA ASP A 161 -27.44 16.54 -28.19
C ASP A 161 -28.15 15.48 -27.34
N LYS A 162 -29.01 14.65 -27.94
CA LYS A 162 -29.60 13.48 -27.26
C LYS A 162 -28.55 12.49 -26.81
N VAL A 163 -27.55 12.21 -27.65
CA VAL A 163 -26.44 11.31 -27.33
C VAL A 163 -25.60 11.88 -26.19
N LYS A 164 -25.23 13.16 -26.22
CA LYS A 164 -24.52 13.84 -25.11
C LYS A 164 -25.32 13.74 -23.81
N PHE A 165 -26.62 13.99 -23.87
CA PHE A 165 -27.50 13.85 -22.71
C PHE A 165 -27.48 12.43 -22.14
N LEU A 166 -27.61 11.41 -23.00
CA LEU A 166 -27.54 10.00 -22.59
C LEU A 166 -26.18 9.62 -21.99
N ILE A 167 -25.07 10.10 -22.56
CA ILE A 167 -23.72 9.87 -22.02
C ILE A 167 -23.62 10.45 -20.61
N HIS A 168 -24.06 11.69 -20.41
CA HIS A 168 -24.05 12.32 -19.09
C HIS A 168 -24.97 11.62 -18.09
N ASP A 169 -26.16 11.19 -18.51
CA ASP A 169 -27.09 10.45 -17.67
C ASP A 169 -26.53 9.08 -17.27
N ASN A 170 -25.94 8.34 -18.21
CA ASN A 170 -25.27 7.07 -17.96
C ASN A 170 -24.08 7.23 -17.02
N ALA A 171 -23.25 8.27 -17.21
CA ALA A 171 -22.12 8.57 -16.33
C ALA A 171 -22.59 8.90 -14.90
N LYS A 172 -23.66 9.70 -14.74
CA LYS A 172 -24.23 10.04 -13.42
C LYS A 172 -24.87 8.83 -12.75
N ALA A 173 -25.56 7.99 -13.51
CA ALA A 173 -26.24 6.80 -13.02
C ALA A 173 -25.31 5.58 -12.84
N ASN A 174 -24.02 5.68 -13.19
CA ASN A 174 -23.08 4.56 -13.29
C ASN A 174 -23.59 3.40 -14.17
N ARG A 175 -24.29 3.73 -15.27
CA ARG A 175 -24.86 2.79 -16.25
C ARG A 175 -24.05 2.79 -17.54
N PHE A 176 -22.77 2.46 -17.44
CA PHE A 176 -21.89 2.36 -18.60
C PHE A 176 -21.22 0.99 -18.68
N PRO A 177 -20.99 0.46 -19.90
CA PRO A 177 -20.18 -0.73 -20.08
C PRO A 177 -18.78 -0.44 -19.52
N LYS A 178 -18.31 -1.32 -18.63
CA LYS A 178 -16.91 -1.27 -18.20
C LYS A 178 -16.06 -1.72 -19.38
N SER A 179 -15.10 -0.90 -19.78
CA SER A 179 -14.12 -1.29 -20.79
C SER A 179 -13.49 -2.63 -20.38
N PRO A 180 -13.33 -3.58 -21.32
CA PRO A 180 -12.59 -4.80 -21.02
C PRO A 180 -11.15 -4.43 -20.63
N PRO A 181 -10.55 -5.16 -19.66
CA PRO A 181 -9.19 -4.91 -19.19
C PRO A 181 -8.13 -5.17 -20.27
#